data_AF-A0A5C6DVA8-F1
#
_entry.id   AF-A0A5C6DVA8-F1
#
_cell.length_a   1.000
_cell.length_b   1.000
_cell.length_c   1.000
_cell.angle_alpha   90.00
_cell.angle_beta   90.00
_cell.angle_gamma   90.00
#
_symmetry.space_group_name_H-M   'P 1'
#
loop_
_entity.id
_entity.type
_entity.pdbx_description
1 polymer ?
#
loop_
_entity_poly.entity_id
_entity_poly.type
_entity_poly.pdbx_seq_one_letter_code
_entity_poly.pdbx_strand_id
1 'polypeptide(L)'
;MRLWGEMMRLVTTMTFTLFAFMSVTGRGEPLSSLPPGTVLDQANVTPWNRLVLVATPRIASGDVDAISESIRSAVSTFRLTIMARVTNDPQTERHRLADVGIGYSVPVNGKLTVIDSQNTSDLDVSLGFIQKRVLSQSEAHLQKVSVLVRTSTLVVFDVPSIFHRSGKHRDYLNRNLIWIRPESGEVAMASWLVDRSAKPPRPSLSDPLRIIAAATREDRRIHVDEDAFFLGIPNERGFALENLPPGKDVAWNDELRDLMCRDSYHAQSIGLLASAINRACAENASERKP
;
A
#
# COMPACT_ATOMS: atom_id res chain seq x y z
N MET A 1 -16.13 -11.44 14.84
CA MET A 1 -16.29 -12.75 14.16
C MET A 1 -16.99 -12.67 12.79
N ARG A 2 -18.01 -11.83 12.56
CA ARG A 2 -18.72 -11.73 11.25
C ARG A 2 -17.84 -11.25 10.07
N LEU A 3 -17.04 -10.20 10.26
CA LEU A 3 -16.08 -9.68 9.27
C LEU A 3 -15.02 -10.72 8.82
N TRP A 4 -14.76 -11.73 9.64
CA TRP A 4 -13.70 -12.73 9.40
C TRP A 4 -14.19 -13.92 8.56
N GLY A 5 -15.46 -14.28 8.67
CA GLY A 5 -16.09 -15.26 7.79
C GLY A 5 -16.21 -14.78 6.35
N GLU A 6 -16.35 -13.46 6.15
CA GLU A 6 -16.41 -12.83 4.83
C GLU A 6 -15.02 -12.71 4.18
N MET A 7 -13.98 -12.42 4.96
CA MET A 7 -12.59 -12.42 4.49
C MET A 7 -12.13 -13.80 4.00
N MET A 8 -12.53 -14.89 4.68
CA MET A 8 -12.23 -16.26 4.20
C MET A 8 -13.02 -16.61 2.93
N ARG A 9 -14.27 -16.15 2.78
CA ARG A 9 -15.02 -16.29 1.53
C ARG A 9 -14.41 -15.51 0.36
N LEU A 10 -13.57 -14.49 0.62
CA LEU A 10 -12.80 -13.76 -0.41
C LEU A 10 -11.65 -14.57 -0.99
N VAL A 11 -11.08 -15.42 -0.17
CA VAL A 11 -9.98 -16.31 -0.54
C VAL A 11 -10.49 -17.59 -1.21
N THR A 12 -11.61 -18.14 -0.74
CA THR A 12 -12.11 -19.44 -1.20
C THR A 12 -12.84 -19.38 -2.55
N THR A 13 -13.34 -18.22 -2.97
CA THR A 13 -14.15 -18.07 -4.19
C THR A 13 -13.39 -17.35 -5.32
N MET A 14 -12.13 -17.73 -5.57
CA MET A 14 -11.43 -17.42 -6.82
C MET A 14 -11.40 -18.62 -7.79
N THR A 15 -12.33 -19.56 -7.62
CA THR A 15 -12.49 -20.71 -8.50
C THR A 15 -13.60 -20.42 -9.53
N PHE A 16 -13.23 -20.55 -10.81
CA PHE A 16 -14.08 -20.51 -12.01
C PHE A 16 -14.58 -19.14 -12.51
N THR A 17 -13.74 -18.45 -13.28
CA THR A 17 -13.92 -18.17 -14.75
C THR A 17 -12.95 -17.03 -15.12
N LEU A 18 -11.69 -17.37 -15.42
CA LEU A 18 -10.65 -16.40 -15.78
C LEU A 18 -10.13 -16.70 -17.19
N PHE A 19 -11.01 -16.57 -18.17
CA PHE A 19 -10.64 -16.40 -19.58
C PHE A 19 -11.53 -15.31 -20.20
N ALA A 20 -11.51 -14.12 -19.60
CA ALA A 20 -11.89 -12.90 -20.28
C ALA A 20 -10.60 -12.12 -20.52
N PHE A 21 -10.38 -11.67 -21.76
CA PHE A 21 -9.23 -10.92 -22.23
C PHE A 21 -8.72 -9.91 -21.18
N MET A 22 -7.67 -10.28 -20.43
CA MET A 22 -6.96 -9.33 -19.58
C MET A 22 -6.14 -8.44 -20.51
N SER A 23 -6.63 -7.25 -20.81
CA SER A 23 -5.74 -6.20 -21.30
C SER A 23 -4.75 -5.89 -20.17
N VAL A 24 -3.49 -6.20 -20.42
CA VAL A 24 -2.38 -5.83 -19.53
C VAL A 24 -1.81 -4.52 -20.03
N THR A 25 -1.85 -3.49 -19.20
CA THR A 25 -1.27 -2.18 -19.50
C THR A 25 -0.46 -1.67 -18.30
N GLY A 26 0.30 -0.58 -18.49
CA GLY A 26 0.82 0.22 -17.38
C GLY A 26 2.19 -0.16 -16.81
N ARG A 27 3.08 -0.82 -17.58
CA ARG A 27 4.43 -1.13 -17.09
C ARG A 27 5.28 0.14 -17.03
N GLY A 28 5.79 0.48 -15.83
CA GLY A 28 6.68 1.63 -15.62
C GLY A 28 5.97 2.97 -15.53
N GLU A 29 4.63 2.98 -15.60
CA GLU A 29 3.83 4.18 -15.39
C GLU A 29 3.73 4.49 -13.88
N PRO A 30 3.63 5.77 -13.50
CA PRO A 30 3.36 6.14 -12.12
C PRO A 30 1.97 5.67 -11.70
N LEU A 31 1.80 5.39 -10.41
CA LEU A 31 0.47 5.17 -9.83
C LEU A 31 -0.30 6.51 -9.83
N SER A 32 -1.61 6.47 -10.04
CA SER A 32 -2.44 7.68 -10.06
C SER A 32 -2.34 8.43 -8.72
N SER A 33 -2.27 9.76 -8.77
CA SER A 33 -2.39 10.58 -7.57
C SER A 33 -3.85 10.76 -7.17
N LEU A 34 -4.15 10.73 -5.87
CA LEU A 34 -5.47 11.14 -5.38
C LEU A 34 -5.63 12.66 -5.52
N PRO A 35 -6.74 13.17 -6.07
CA PRO A 35 -6.99 14.59 -6.17
C PRO A 35 -7.09 15.24 -4.77
N PRO A 36 -6.50 16.42 -4.54
CA PRO A 36 -6.76 17.23 -3.35
C PRO A 36 -8.25 17.47 -3.15
N GLY A 37 -8.69 17.53 -1.90
CA GLY A 37 -10.10 17.64 -1.54
C GLY A 37 -10.86 16.31 -1.53
N THR A 38 -10.24 15.18 -1.96
CA THR A 38 -10.88 13.86 -1.86
C THR A 38 -11.09 13.47 -0.40
N VAL A 39 -12.34 13.23 0.00
CA VAL A 39 -12.71 12.80 1.36
C VAL A 39 -12.82 11.27 1.41
N LEU A 40 -12.08 10.63 2.32
CA LEU A 40 -11.87 9.18 2.32
C LEU A 40 -13.12 8.33 2.60
N ASP A 41 -14.01 8.81 3.48
CA ASP A 41 -15.17 8.06 3.96
C ASP A 41 -16.48 8.47 3.25
N GLN A 42 -16.38 9.01 2.02
CA GLN A 42 -17.52 9.49 1.22
C GLN A 42 -17.64 8.78 -0.14
N ALA A 43 -17.79 7.45 -0.10
CA ALA A 43 -17.81 6.60 -1.29
C ALA A 43 -18.85 6.97 -2.37
N ASN A 44 -19.91 7.72 -2.03
CA ASN A 44 -20.97 8.11 -2.95
C ASN A 44 -20.74 9.46 -3.66
N VAL A 45 -19.73 10.23 -3.23
CA VAL A 45 -19.53 11.63 -3.68
C VAL A 45 -18.30 11.77 -4.55
N THR A 46 -17.35 10.85 -4.43
CA THR A 46 -16.11 10.83 -5.21
C THR A 46 -16.03 9.57 -6.07
N PRO A 47 -15.41 9.63 -7.27
CA PRO A 47 -15.03 8.43 -8.01
C PRO A 47 -14.15 7.46 -7.20
N TRP A 48 -13.39 7.97 -6.22
CA TRP A 48 -12.57 7.18 -5.31
C TRP A 48 -13.43 6.55 -4.20
N ASN A 49 -14.12 5.48 -4.55
CA ASN A 49 -15.23 4.95 -3.75
C ASN A 49 -14.89 3.73 -2.88
N ARG A 50 -13.61 3.33 -2.80
CA ARG A 50 -13.13 2.27 -1.92
C ARG A 50 -11.87 2.71 -1.20
N LEU A 51 -11.94 2.84 0.12
CA LEU A 51 -10.75 3.01 0.94
C LEU A 51 -9.98 1.68 1.01
N VAL A 52 -8.68 1.70 0.68
CA VAL A 52 -7.83 0.51 0.78
C VAL A 52 -7.02 0.57 2.07
N LEU A 53 -6.25 1.64 2.26
CA LEU A 53 -5.34 1.79 3.40
C LEU A 53 -5.24 3.27 3.80
N VAL A 54 -5.24 3.52 5.10
CA VAL A 54 -4.79 4.79 5.70
C VAL A 54 -3.71 4.46 6.71
N ALA A 55 -2.52 5.01 6.52
CA ALA A 55 -1.42 4.82 7.44
C ALA A 55 -1.13 6.11 8.20
N THR A 56 -1.29 6.03 9.52
CA THR A 56 -1.00 7.15 10.43
C THR A 56 0.43 6.96 10.95
N PRO A 57 1.39 7.77 10.50
CA PRO A 57 2.78 7.67 10.95
C PRO A 57 2.93 8.05 12.43
N ARG A 58 3.84 7.36 13.12
CA ARG A 58 4.26 7.68 14.48
C ARG A 58 5.71 7.28 14.70
N ILE A 59 6.51 8.20 15.26
CA ILE A 59 7.85 7.90 15.77
C ILE A 59 7.72 6.93 16.95
N ALA A 60 8.31 5.75 16.81
CA ALA A 60 7.99 4.62 17.67
C ALA A 60 9.19 4.02 18.41
N SER A 61 10.40 4.08 17.83
CA SER A 61 11.63 3.57 18.45
C SER A 61 12.90 4.18 17.79
N GLY A 62 14.08 3.76 18.27
CA GLY A 62 15.37 4.31 17.85
C GLY A 62 15.75 5.56 18.65
N ASP A 63 16.47 6.48 18.02
CA ASP A 63 16.96 7.73 18.64
C ASP A 63 15.86 8.80 18.69
N VAL A 64 14.74 8.46 19.32
CA VAL A 64 13.53 9.29 19.30
C VAL A 64 13.74 10.67 19.93
N ASP A 65 14.69 10.81 20.86
CA ASP A 65 14.99 12.05 21.56
C ASP A 65 15.86 13.02 20.72
N ALA A 66 16.48 12.53 19.65
CA ALA A 66 17.22 13.37 18.70
C ALA A 66 16.30 14.19 17.78
N ILE A 67 15.01 13.89 17.76
CA ILE A 67 14.02 14.57 16.91
C ILE A 67 13.42 15.76 17.63
N SER A 68 13.52 16.94 17.01
CA SER A 68 12.83 18.15 17.47
C SER A 68 11.30 18.01 17.38
N GLU A 69 10.58 18.67 18.30
CA GLU A 69 9.12 18.59 18.36
C GLU A 69 8.43 19.01 17.04
N SER A 70 9.03 19.96 16.32
CA SER A 70 8.51 20.41 15.03
C SER A 70 8.60 19.32 13.95
N ILE A 71 9.67 18.53 13.92
CA ILE A 71 9.81 17.37 13.02
C ILE A 71 8.85 16.26 13.45
N ARG A 72 8.76 15.95 14.76
CA ARG A 72 7.83 14.94 15.29
C ARG A 72 6.39 15.25 14.91
N SER A 73 5.99 16.51 15.08
CA SER A 73 4.67 17.01 14.68
C SER A 73 4.46 16.83 13.17
N ALA A 74 5.41 17.29 12.34
CA ALA A 74 5.30 17.20 10.90
C ALA A 74 5.20 15.76 10.37
N VAL A 75 6.01 14.83 10.90
CA VAL A 75 5.96 13.41 10.53
C VAL A 75 4.59 12.83 10.86
N SER A 76 4.00 13.17 12.00
CA SER A 76 2.73 12.60 12.47
C SER A 76 1.49 13.20 11.78
N THR A 77 1.64 14.32 11.07
CA THR A 77 0.53 15.04 10.43
C THR A 77 -0.05 14.29 9.22
N PHE A 78 0.81 13.83 8.32
CA PHE A 78 0.40 13.39 6.99
C PHE A 78 0.16 11.88 6.94
N ARG A 79 -1.06 11.47 6.58
CA ARG A 79 -1.42 10.05 6.53
C ARG A 79 -1.36 9.53 5.10
N LEU A 80 -0.48 8.56 4.83
CA LEU A 80 -0.48 7.91 3.53
C LEU A 80 -1.84 7.26 3.30
N THR A 81 -2.45 7.55 2.17
CA THR A 81 -3.79 7.11 1.80
C THR A 81 -3.74 6.40 0.47
N ILE A 82 -4.34 5.21 0.41
CA ILE A 82 -4.56 4.46 -0.83
C ILE A 82 -6.06 4.25 -0.99
N MET A 83 -6.59 4.61 -2.15
CA MET A 83 -7.99 4.37 -2.51
C MET A 83 -8.08 3.68 -3.86
N ALA A 84 -9.19 2.98 -4.09
CA ALA A 84 -9.53 2.39 -5.37
C ALA A 84 -10.79 3.05 -5.93
N ARG A 85 -10.82 3.20 -7.25
CA ARG A 85 -11.99 3.57 -8.03
C ARG A 85 -12.56 2.30 -8.63
N VAL A 86 -13.70 1.87 -8.10
CA VAL A 86 -14.42 0.69 -8.59
C VAL A 86 -15.63 1.15 -9.40
N THR A 87 -15.76 0.61 -10.61
CA THR A 87 -16.91 0.89 -11.50
C THR A 87 -17.65 -0.41 -11.81
N ASN A 88 -18.88 -0.28 -12.32
CA ASN A 88 -19.62 -1.42 -12.84
C ASN A 88 -19.42 -1.51 -14.34
N ASP A 89 -19.26 -2.72 -14.85
CA ASP A 89 -19.32 -3.00 -16.27
C ASP A 89 -20.79 -3.06 -16.71
N PRO A 90 -21.26 -2.19 -17.61
CA PRO A 90 -22.65 -2.18 -18.04
C PRO A 90 -23.04 -3.44 -18.84
N GLN A 91 -22.10 -4.18 -19.41
CA GLN A 91 -22.40 -5.39 -20.20
C GLN A 91 -22.50 -6.65 -19.34
N THR A 92 -21.68 -6.74 -18.29
CA THR A 92 -21.58 -7.96 -17.46
C THR A 92 -22.16 -7.77 -16.06
N GLU A 93 -22.52 -6.54 -15.69
CA GLU A 93 -22.91 -6.12 -14.35
C GLU A 93 -21.85 -6.41 -13.26
N ARG A 94 -20.63 -6.79 -13.67
CA ARG A 94 -19.52 -7.07 -12.76
C ARG A 94 -18.75 -5.81 -12.41
N HIS A 95 -18.21 -5.78 -11.20
CA HIS A 95 -17.32 -4.73 -10.76
C HIS A 95 -15.95 -4.83 -11.44
N ARG A 96 -15.37 -3.67 -11.76
CA ARG A 96 -14.03 -3.50 -12.34
C ARG A 96 -13.21 -2.51 -11.49
N LEU A 97 -11.93 -2.80 -11.34
CA LEU A 97 -10.95 -1.90 -10.75
C LEU A 97 -10.51 -0.92 -11.85
N ALA A 98 -11.18 0.23 -11.91
CA ALA A 98 -10.87 1.24 -12.91
C ALA A 98 -9.56 1.96 -12.58
N ASP A 99 -9.31 2.24 -11.29
CA ASP A 99 -8.04 2.83 -10.87
C ASP A 99 -7.68 2.57 -9.40
N VAL A 100 -6.40 2.79 -9.07
CA VAL A 100 -5.87 2.86 -7.71
C VAL A 100 -5.07 4.15 -7.60
N GLY A 101 -5.38 4.92 -6.56
CA GLY A 101 -4.80 6.22 -6.30
C GLY A 101 -4.06 6.23 -4.96
N ILE A 102 -2.97 7.00 -4.92
CA ILE A 102 -2.17 7.22 -3.71
C ILE A 102 -2.03 8.71 -3.42
N GLY A 103 -1.98 9.09 -2.14
CA GLY A 103 -1.80 10.48 -1.72
C GLY A 103 -1.63 10.60 -0.22
N TYR A 104 -1.57 11.84 0.28
CA TYR A 104 -1.54 12.13 1.72
C TYR A 104 -2.82 12.82 2.15
N SER A 105 -3.34 12.43 3.30
CA SER A 105 -4.52 13.06 3.90
C SER A 105 -4.22 13.62 5.28
N VAL A 106 -4.97 14.67 5.63
CA VAL A 106 -4.99 15.28 6.97
C VAL A 106 -6.43 15.47 7.43
N PRO A 107 -6.67 15.62 8.74
CA PRO A 107 -7.98 16.01 9.24
C PRO A 107 -8.33 17.44 8.81
N VAL A 108 -9.43 17.61 8.07
CA VAL A 108 -10.05 18.90 7.73
C VAL A 108 -11.50 18.83 8.19
N ASN A 109 -11.91 19.71 9.11
CA ASN A 109 -13.26 19.71 9.69
C ASN A 109 -13.67 18.32 10.25
N GLY A 110 -12.73 17.62 10.89
CA GLY A 110 -12.95 16.30 11.48
C GLY A 110 -12.97 15.13 10.48
N LYS A 111 -12.79 15.38 9.18
CA LYS A 111 -12.77 14.35 8.13
C LYS A 111 -11.38 14.24 7.53
N LEU A 112 -10.96 13.03 7.17
CA LEU A 112 -9.71 12.86 6.42
C LEU A 112 -9.92 13.29 4.97
N THR A 113 -9.12 14.26 4.56
CA THR A 113 -9.18 14.86 3.23
C THR A 113 -7.78 14.83 2.63
N VAL A 114 -7.69 14.37 1.39
CA VAL A 114 -6.44 14.38 0.62
C VAL A 114 -6.02 15.82 0.38
N ILE A 115 -4.73 16.09 0.57
CA ILE A 115 -4.10 17.38 0.32
C ILE A 115 -2.88 17.20 -0.57
N ASP A 116 -2.43 18.29 -1.18
CA ASP A 116 -1.08 18.38 -1.72
C ASP A 116 -0.40 19.68 -1.26
N SER A 117 0.90 19.79 -1.49
CA SER A 117 1.71 20.94 -1.07
C SER A 117 1.33 22.24 -1.77
N GLN A 118 0.58 22.19 -2.88
CA GLN A 118 0.22 23.36 -3.69
C GLN A 118 -1.14 23.95 -3.31
N ASN A 119 -2.09 23.13 -2.85
CA ASN A 119 -3.51 23.48 -2.69
C ASN A 119 -3.96 23.51 -1.22
N THR A 120 -3.04 23.47 -0.25
CA THR A 120 -3.38 23.47 1.19
C THR A 120 -4.18 24.69 1.64
N SER A 121 -3.93 25.87 1.08
CA SER A 121 -4.68 27.10 1.39
C SER A 121 -6.15 27.02 1.01
N ASP A 122 -6.44 26.32 -0.10
CA ASP A 122 -7.79 26.25 -0.68
C ASP A 122 -8.69 25.28 0.10
N LEU A 123 -8.08 24.50 1.01
CA LEU A 123 -8.74 23.51 1.86
C LEU A 123 -8.74 23.92 3.34
N ASP A 124 -8.47 25.19 3.64
CA ASP A 124 -8.35 25.74 5.00
C ASP A 124 -7.28 25.02 5.87
N VAL A 125 -6.24 24.47 5.23
CA VAL A 125 -5.13 23.79 5.93
C VAL A 125 -3.94 24.72 6.04
N SER A 126 -3.66 25.19 7.26
CA SER A 126 -2.45 25.97 7.54
C SER A 126 -1.29 25.04 7.88
N LEU A 127 -0.33 24.90 6.95
CA LEU A 127 0.92 24.18 7.18
C LEU A 127 2.08 25.14 7.48
N GLY A 128 2.83 24.85 8.54
CA GLY A 128 4.11 25.50 8.81
C GLY A 128 5.19 25.14 7.78
N PHE A 129 6.29 25.89 7.76
CA PHE A 129 7.40 25.69 6.79
C PHE A 129 7.95 24.24 6.79
N ILE A 130 8.17 23.66 7.96
CA ILE A 130 8.68 22.27 8.11
C ILE A 130 7.65 21.27 7.57
N GLN A 131 6.37 21.44 7.90
CA GLN A 131 5.30 20.57 7.42
C GLN A 131 5.17 20.62 5.89
N LYS A 132 5.23 21.81 5.27
CA LYS A 132 5.23 21.95 3.81
C LYS A 132 6.40 21.22 3.16
N ARG A 133 7.59 21.32 3.74
CA ARG A 133 8.79 20.62 3.25
C ARG A 133 8.66 19.10 3.35
N VAL A 134 8.18 18.60 4.49
CA VAL A 134 7.93 17.16 4.70
C VAL A 134 6.90 16.64 3.70
N LEU A 135 5.79 17.35 3.50
CA LEU A 135 4.76 16.97 2.52
C LEU A 135 5.32 16.93 1.10
N SER A 136 6.03 17.99 0.67
CA SER A 136 6.63 18.05 -0.67
C SER A 136 7.65 16.94 -0.92
N GLN A 137 8.50 16.61 0.07
CA GLN A 137 9.42 15.48 -0.02
C GLN A 137 8.67 14.14 -0.10
N SER A 138 7.59 14.01 0.66
CA SER A 138 6.74 12.82 0.66
C SER A 138 6.02 12.65 -0.70
N GLU A 139 5.58 13.72 -1.33
CA GLU A 139 5.01 13.74 -2.69
C GLU A 139 6.03 13.39 -3.75
N ALA A 140 7.24 13.94 -3.67
CA ALA A 140 8.35 13.57 -4.55
C ALA A 140 8.70 12.08 -4.44
N HIS A 141 8.54 11.49 -3.24
CA HIS A 141 8.68 10.05 -3.04
C HIS A 141 7.55 9.25 -3.70
N LEU A 142 6.30 9.74 -3.69
CA LEU A 142 5.19 9.08 -4.42
C LEU A 142 5.43 9.01 -5.93
N GLN A 143 6.15 9.97 -6.51
CA GLN A 143 6.52 9.94 -7.93
C GLN A 143 7.48 8.78 -8.28
N LYS A 144 8.10 8.14 -7.28
CA LYS A 144 8.97 6.96 -7.46
C LYS A 144 8.18 5.65 -7.45
N VAL A 145 6.87 5.69 -7.18
CA VAL A 145 6.00 4.51 -7.21
C VAL A 145 5.82 4.07 -8.67
N SER A 146 6.05 2.79 -8.94
CA SER A 146 5.99 2.26 -10.31
C SER A 146 5.01 1.11 -10.43
N VAL A 147 4.10 1.20 -11.40
CA VAL A 147 3.16 0.11 -11.71
C VAL A 147 3.89 -0.95 -12.54
N LEU A 148 3.78 -2.21 -12.12
CA LEU A 148 4.34 -3.36 -12.84
C LEU A 148 3.33 -3.96 -13.81
N VAL A 149 2.06 -4.00 -13.39
CA VAL A 149 0.96 -4.57 -14.17
C VAL A 149 -0.35 -3.96 -13.70
N ARG A 150 -1.23 -3.66 -14.65
CA ARG A 150 -2.61 -3.28 -14.40
C ARG A 150 -3.52 -4.13 -15.27
N THR A 151 -4.66 -4.51 -14.69
CA THR A 151 -5.74 -5.23 -15.35
C THR A 151 -7.09 -4.64 -14.90
N SER A 152 -8.20 -5.17 -15.39
CA SER A 152 -9.54 -4.74 -14.96
C SER A 152 -9.91 -5.17 -13.54
N THR A 153 -9.12 -6.02 -12.87
CA THR A 153 -9.46 -6.55 -11.53
C THR A 153 -8.32 -6.45 -10.52
N LEU A 154 -7.10 -6.11 -10.94
CA LEU A 154 -5.96 -5.94 -10.06
C LEU A 154 -4.92 -4.97 -10.61
N VAL A 155 -4.07 -4.47 -9.71
CA VAL A 155 -2.84 -3.73 -10.00
C VAL A 155 -1.71 -4.25 -9.10
N VAL A 156 -0.49 -4.35 -9.64
CA VAL A 156 0.73 -4.56 -8.84
C VAL A 156 1.65 -3.35 -9.04
N PHE A 157 2.17 -2.81 -7.95
CA PHE A 157 3.09 -1.67 -7.98
C PHE A 157 4.14 -1.76 -6.88
N ASP A 158 5.28 -1.14 -7.14
CA ASP A 158 6.41 -1.07 -6.21
C ASP A 158 6.51 0.31 -5.58
N VAL A 159 6.70 0.32 -4.27
CA VAL A 159 7.02 1.51 -3.47
C VAL A 159 8.43 1.33 -2.91
N PRO A 160 9.44 2.10 -3.36
CA PRO A 160 10.74 2.13 -2.70
C PRO A 160 10.57 2.51 -1.23
N SER A 161 11.19 1.80 -0.29
CA SER A 161 10.96 2.04 1.13
C SER A 161 12.17 1.61 1.96
N ILE A 162 12.41 2.33 3.06
CA ILE A 162 13.45 1.99 4.02
C ILE A 162 12.78 1.26 5.18
N PHE A 163 13.24 0.05 5.50
CA PHE A 163 12.77 -0.74 6.64
C PHE A 163 13.88 -0.94 7.67
N HIS A 164 13.52 -0.94 8.94
CA HIS A 164 14.43 -1.28 10.03
C HIS A 164 14.50 -2.80 10.18
N ARG A 165 15.60 -3.42 9.73
CA ARG A 165 15.80 -4.87 9.76
C ARG A 165 17.21 -5.20 10.24
N SER A 166 17.31 -6.16 11.16
CA SER A 166 18.58 -6.60 11.74
C SER A 166 19.40 -5.44 12.32
N GLY A 167 18.75 -4.49 13.01
CA GLY A 167 19.39 -3.34 13.64
C GLY A 167 19.86 -2.26 12.67
N LYS A 168 19.41 -2.26 11.40
CA LYS A 168 19.85 -1.31 10.39
C LYS A 168 18.68 -0.82 9.53
N HIS A 169 18.76 0.41 9.08
CA HIS A 169 17.91 0.95 8.01
C HIS A 169 18.36 0.36 6.67
N ARG A 170 17.44 -0.29 5.95
CA ARG A 170 17.71 -1.03 4.70
C ARG A 170 16.68 -0.71 3.64
N ASP A 171 17.14 -0.56 2.41
CA ASP A 171 16.29 -0.30 1.26
C ASP A 171 15.61 -1.58 0.76
N TYR A 172 14.30 -1.52 0.57
CA TYR A 172 13.49 -2.56 -0.03
C TYR A 172 12.57 -1.95 -1.09
N LEU A 173 12.09 -2.81 -1.99
CA LEU A 173 10.82 -2.52 -2.66
C LEU A 173 9.70 -3.12 -1.81
N ASN A 174 8.83 -2.27 -1.28
CA ASN A 174 7.55 -2.70 -0.77
C ASN A 174 6.60 -2.90 -1.96
N ARG A 175 6.46 -4.15 -2.38
CA ARG A 175 5.60 -4.52 -3.50
C ARG A 175 4.19 -4.74 -3.00
N ASN A 176 3.24 -4.14 -3.70
CA ASN A 176 1.83 -4.16 -3.34
C ASN A 176 1.00 -4.69 -4.49
N LEU A 177 0.03 -5.54 -4.18
CA LEU A 177 -1.01 -6.00 -5.10
C LEU A 177 -2.36 -5.57 -4.53
N ILE A 178 -3.13 -4.80 -5.28
CA ILE A 178 -4.52 -4.47 -4.94
C ILE A 178 -5.42 -5.15 -5.95
N TRP A 179 -6.45 -5.83 -5.47
CA TRP A 179 -7.41 -6.52 -6.33
C TRP A 179 -8.84 -6.30 -5.84
N ILE A 180 -9.78 -6.59 -6.74
CA ILE A 180 -11.21 -6.59 -6.43
C ILE A 180 -11.81 -7.98 -6.64
N ARG A 181 -12.90 -8.26 -5.92
CA ARG A 181 -13.83 -9.34 -6.28
C ARG A 181 -14.88 -8.82 -7.28
N PRO A 182 -14.92 -9.26 -8.55
CA PRO A 182 -15.85 -8.75 -9.56
C PRO A 182 -17.33 -8.87 -9.17
N GLU A 183 -17.69 -9.86 -8.36
CA GLU A 183 -19.07 -10.14 -7.96
C GLU A 183 -19.60 -9.17 -6.89
N SER A 184 -18.72 -8.52 -6.13
CA SER A 184 -19.11 -7.69 -4.96
C SER A 184 -18.46 -6.30 -4.95
N GLY A 185 -17.40 -6.10 -5.73
CA GLY A 185 -16.62 -4.86 -5.72
C GLY A 185 -15.83 -4.65 -4.42
N GLU A 186 -15.71 -5.69 -3.59
CA GLU A 186 -14.83 -5.70 -2.42
C GLU A 186 -13.37 -5.66 -2.86
N VAL A 187 -12.57 -4.84 -2.20
CA VAL A 187 -11.14 -4.69 -2.45
C VAL A 187 -10.33 -5.42 -1.38
N ALA A 188 -9.14 -5.88 -1.73
CA ALA A 188 -8.14 -6.31 -0.77
C ALA A 188 -6.74 -5.96 -1.29
N MET A 189 -5.78 -6.00 -0.37
CA MET A 189 -4.39 -5.66 -0.64
C MET A 189 -3.47 -6.75 -0.14
N ALA A 190 -2.38 -6.98 -0.84
CA ALA A 190 -1.28 -7.84 -0.43
C ALA A 190 0.00 -7.03 -0.49
N SER A 191 0.88 -7.21 0.49
CA SER A 191 2.12 -6.43 0.61
C SER A 191 3.26 -7.33 1.05
N TRP A 192 4.42 -7.18 0.41
CA TRP A 192 5.64 -7.94 0.72
C TRP A 192 6.89 -7.15 0.35
N LEU A 193 8.01 -7.54 0.94
CA LEU A 193 9.31 -6.91 0.69
C LEU A 193 10.10 -7.70 -0.34
N VAL A 194 10.64 -6.99 -1.33
CA VAL A 194 11.62 -7.50 -2.29
C VAL A 194 12.96 -6.83 -2.01
N ASP A 195 13.98 -7.65 -1.74
CA ASP A 195 15.37 -7.23 -1.63
C ASP A 195 16.00 -7.20 -3.02
N ARG A 196 16.30 -5.98 -3.50
CA ARG A 196 16.99 -5.78 -4.80
C ARG A 196 18.51 -5.87 -4.71
N SER A 197 19.08 -5.87 -3.50
CA SER A 197 20.52 -6.05 -3.33
C SER A 197 20.94 -7.49 -3.67
N ALA A 198 20.02 -8.45 -3.51
CA ALA A 198 20.17 -9.82 -3.98
C ALA A 198 20.17 -9.89 -5.52
N LYS A 199 21.03 -10.76 -6.07
CA LYS A 199 21.08 -11.07 -7.51
C LYS A 199 20.83 -12.57 -7.73
N PRO A 200 19.67 -12.98 -8.28
CA PRO A 200 18.51 -12.16 -8.67
C PRO A 200 17.76 -11.60 -7.43
N PRO A 201 16.86 -10.61 -7.60
CA PRO A 201 16.01 -10.11 -6.51
C PRO A 201 15.26 -11.24 -5.79
N ARG A 202 15.13 -11.15 -4.47
CA ARG A 202 14.51 -12.17 -3.62
C ARG A 202 13.51 -11.55 -2.66
N PRO A 203 12.51 -12.31 -2.18
CA PRO A 203 11.64 -11.80 -1.13
C PRO A 203 12.40 -11.80 0.19
N SER A 204 12.07 -10.87 1.08
CA SER A 204 12.58 -10.91 2.45
C SER A 204 11.93 -12.10 3.19
N LEU A 205 12.64 -13.21 3.35
CA LEU A 205 12.07 -14.43 3.96
C LEU A 205 11.75 -14.27 5.46
N SER A 206 12.38 -13.30 6.14
CA SER A 206 12.04 -12.93 7.50
C SER A 206 10.71 -12.18 7.60
N ASP A 207 10.16 -11.72 6.49
CA ASP A 207 8.93 -10.96 6.41
C ASP A 207 7.90 -11.77 5.59
N PRO A 208 6.83 -12.29 6.22
CA PRO A 208 5.79 -12.99 5.48
C PRO A 208 5.07 -12.02 4.53
N LEU A 209 4.51 -12.57 3.46
CA LEU A 209 3.49 -11.89 2.68
C LEU A 209 2.33 -11.51 3.62
N ARG A 210 1.81 -10.28 3.53
CA ARG A 210 0.64 -9.87 4.30
C ARG A 210 -0.57 -9.61 3.43
N ILE A 211 -1.70 -10.23 3.78
CA ILE A 211 -3.02 -9.93 3.24
C ILE A 211 -3.70 -8.90 4.15
N ILE A 212 -4.01 -7.75 3.58
CA ILE A 212 -4.51 -6.56 4.25
C ILE A 212 -5.96 -6.35 3.79
N ALA A 213 -6.86 -6.20 4.76
CA ALA A 213 -8.28 -5.98 4.49
C ALA A 213 -8.53 -4.58 3.91
N ALA A 214 -9.66 -4.40 3.21
CA ALA A 214 -10.13 -3.08 2.82
C ALA A 214 -10.26 -2.14 4.02
N ALA A 215 -10.17 -0.84 3.77
CA ALA A 215 -10.32 0.22 4.76
C ALA A 215 -9.43 0.05 6.00
N THR A 216 -8.26 -0.57 5.84
CA THR A 216 -7.32 -0.77 6.95
C THR A 216 -6.80 0.58 7.43
N ARG A 217 -6.81 0.78 8.74
CA ARG A 217 -6.19 1.93 9.41
C ARG A 217 -4.95 1.43 10.16
N GLU A 218 -3.78 1.79 9.67
CA GLU A 218 -2.47 1.37 10.15
C GLU A 218 -1.89 2.40 11.13
N ASP A 219 -1.40 1.95 12.30
CA ASP A 219 -0.41 2.69 13.11
C ASP A 219 0.98 2.42 12.52
N ARG A 220 1.48 3.35 11.70
CA ARG A 220 2.72 3.19 10.96
C ARG A 220 3.89 3.60 11.84
N ARG A 221 4.52 2.58 12.42
CA ARG A 221 5.66 2.73 13.32
C ARG A 221 6.94 3.03 12.56
N ILE A 222 7.62 4.11 12.96
CA ILE A 222 8.86 4.61 12.37
C ILE A 222 9.99 4.51 13.39
N HIS A 223 11.08 3.85 12.99
CA HIS A 223 12.36 3.83 13.70
C HIS A 223 13.21 5.02 13.26
N VAL A 224 13.97 5.58 14.19
CA VAL A 224 14.83 6.76 14.02
C VAL A 224 16.29 6.38 14.18
N ASP A 225 17.14 6.90 13.30
CA ASP A 225 18.59 6.72 13.35
C ASP A 225 19.26 8.09 13.31
N GLU A 226 19.83 8.53 14.44
CA GLU A 226 20.43 9.86 14.59
C GLU A 226 21.70 10.04 13.75
N ASP A 227 22.40 8.95 13.39
CA ASP A 227 23.61 9.02 12.56
C ASP A 227 23.32 9.56 11.16
N ALA A 228 22.05 9.52 10.73
CA ALA A 228 21.58 10.08 9.48
C ALA A 228 21.17 11.57 9.58
N PHE A 229 21.47 12.25 10.69
CA PHE A 229 21.14 13.66 10.91
C PHE A 229 22.40 14.52 10.68
N PHE A 230 22.26 15.59 9.89
CA PHE A 230 23.32 16.58 9.70
C PHE A 230 22.83 17.93 10.22
N LEU A 231 23.52 18.49 11.22
CA LEU A 231 23.10 19.71 11.92
C LEU A 231 21.65 19.63 12.47
N GLY A 232 21.25 18.46 12.97
CA GLY A 232 19.90 18.20 13.47
C GLY A 232 18.83 18.04 12.40
N ILE A 233 19.20 18.03 11.11
CA ILE A 233 18.30 17.82 9.98
C ILE A 233 18.44 16.38 9.49
N PRO A 234 17.39 15.54 9.57
CA PRO A 234 17.44 14.18 9.08
C PRO A 234 17.53 14.14 7.55
N ASN A 235 18.32 13.21 7.01
CA ASN A 235 18.19 12.78 5.62
C ASN A 235 17.15 11.65 5.49
N GLU A 236 16.92 11.13 4.29
CA GLU A 236 15.92 10.08 4.04
C GLU A 236 16.15 8.79 4.86
N ARG A 237 17.41 8.48 5.17
CA ARG A 237 17.79 7.33 6.00
C ARG A 237 17.65 7.59 7.49
N GLY A 238 17.26 8.78 7.94
CA GLY A 238 16.94 9.03 9.35
C GLY A 238 15.67 8.33 9.83
N PHE A 239 14.85 7.82 8.89
CA PHE A 239 13.59 7.18 9.18
C PHE A 239 13.45 5.84 8.47
N ALA A 240 12.96 4.83 9.17
CA ALA A 240 12.65 3.55 8.57
C ALA A 240 11.35 2.95 9.12
N LEU A 241 10.63 2.24 8.26
CA LEU A 241 9.42 1.50 8.64
C LEU A 241 9.79 0.27 9.48
N GLU A 242 9.09 0.06 10.58
CA GLU A 242 9.30 -1.15 11.39
C GLU A 242 8.55 -2.36 10.81
N ASN A 243 7.36 -2.15 10.24
CA ASN A 243 6.46 -3.23 9.84
C ASN A 243 5.76 -2.94 8.52
N LEU A 244 5.39 -4.01 7.81
CA LEU A 244 4.35 -3.93 6.77
C LEU A 244 3.00 -3.53 7.41
N PRO A 245 2.02 -3.03 6.65
CA PRO A 245 0.69 -2.78 7.19
C PRO A 245 0.10 -4.03 7.88
N PRO A 246 -0.76 -3.88 8.90
CA PRO A 246 -1.31 -5.00 9.64
C PRO A 246 -2.20 -5.86 8.72
N GLY A 247 -2.09 -7.18 8.84
CA GLY A 247 -2.79 -8.12 7.99
C GLY A 247 -2.63 -9.56 8.45
N LYS A 248 -3.17 -10.50 7.67
CA LYS A 248 -2.92 -11.93 7.86
C LYS A 248 -1.62 -12.30 7.16
N ASP A 249 -0.68 -12.83 7.93
CA ASP A 249 0.55 -13.39 7.40
C ASP A 249 0.24 -14.66 6.57
N VAL A 250 0.91 -14.76 5.42
CA VAL A 250 0.90 -15.89 4.51
C VAL A 250 2.34 -16.35 4.36
N ALA A 251 2.59 -17.61 4.76
CA ALA A 251 3.91 -18.20 4.67
C ALA A 251 4.38 -18.32 3.21
N TRP A 252 5.69 -18.21 3.01
CA TRP A 252 6.31 -18.40 1.71
C TRP A 252 6.33 -19.87 1.32
N ASN A 253 5.94 -20.18 0.07
CA ASN A 253 6.24 -21.44 -0.59
C ASN A 253 7.13 -21.18 -1.83
N ASP A 254 7.64 -22.22 -2.50
CA ASP A 254 8.53 -22.06 -3.65
C ASP A 254 7.86 -21.30 -4.81
N GLU A 255 6.59 -21.58 -5.05
CA GLU A 255 5.82 -20.95 -6.13
C GLU A 255 5.64 -19.44 -5.92
N LEU A 256 5.24 -19.02 -4.71
CA LEU A 256 5.12 -17.60 -4.36
C LEU A 256 6.47 -16.89 -4.46
N ARG A 257 7.56 -17.55 -4.03
CA ARG A 257 8.91 -16.98 -4.12
C ARG A 257 9.32 -16.70 -5.57
N ASP A 258 9.00 -17.60 -6.50
CA ASP A 258 9.27 -17.41 -7.93
C ASP A 258 8.41 -16.30 -8.55
N LEU A 259 7.10 -16.31 -8.28
CA LEU A 259 6.16 -15.40 -8.92
C LEU A 259 6.28 -13.97 -8.39
N MET A 260 6.45 -13.78 -7.08
CA MET A 260 6.31 -12.47 -6.42
C MET A 260 7.51 -11.54 -6.61
N CYS A 261 8.67 -12.06 -7.04
CA CYS A 261 9.91 -11.28 -7.22
C CYS A 261 10.20 -10.91 -8.67
N ARG A 262 9.28 -11.19 -9.60
CA ARG A 262 9.47 -10.86 -11.01
C ARG A 262 9.48 -9.35 -11.25
N ASP A 263 10.35 -8.88 -12.14
CA ASP A 263 10.42 -7.46 -12.52
C ASP A 263 9.30 -7.05 -13.50
N SER A 264 8.50 -8.01 -13.98
CA SER A 264 7.33 -7.77 -14.82
C SER A 264 6.34 -8.92 -14.78
N TYR A 265 5.09 -8.61 -15.12
CA TYR A 265 4.03 -9.60 -15.28
C TYR A 265 3.34 -9.42 -16.63
N HIS A 266 2.95 -10.54 -17.24
CA HIS A 266 2.06 -10.62 -18.39
C HIS A 266 0.77 -11.34 -17.96
N ALA A 267 -0.24 -11.41 -18.84
CA ALA A 267 -1.57 -11.93 -18.50
C ALA A 267 -1.53 -13.32 -17.85
N GLN A 268 -0.74 -14.25 -18.40
CA GLN A 268 -0.60 -15.58 -17.81
C GLN A 268 0.11 -15.56 -16.44
N SER A 269 1.23 -14.85 -16.28
CA SER A 269 1.98 -14.85 -15.01
C SER A 269 1.25 -14.12 -13.89
N ILE A 270 0.45 -13.10 -14.21
CA ILE A 270 -0.39 -12.43 -13.21
C ILE A 270 -1.55 -13.33 -12.75
N GLY A 271 -2.13 -14.12 -13.67
CA GLY A 271 -3.12 -15.15 -13.31
C GLY A 271 -2.54 -16.24 -12.42
N LEU A 272 -1.29 -16.66 -12.68
CA LEU A 272 -0.57 -17.60 -11.82
C LEU A 272 -0.30 -17.01 -10.44
N LEU A 273 0.17 -15.75 -10.36
CA LEU A 273 0.41 -15.06 -9.08
C LEU A 273 -0.86 -14.99 -8.24
N ALA A 274 -1.97 -14.53 -8.83
CA ALA A 274 -3.23 -14.44 -8.11
C ALA A 274 -3.69 -15.81 -7.60
N SER A 275 -3.58 -16.85 -8.43
CA SER A 275 -3.92 -18.23 -8.06
C SER A 275 -3.05 -18.76 -6.91
N ALA A 276 -1.75 -18.49 -6.93
CA ALA A 276 -0.80 -18.90 -5.90
C ALA A 276 -1.12 -18.23 -4.55
N ILE A 277 -1.44 -16.93 -4.55
CA ILE A 277 -1.86 -16.21 -3.34
C ILE A 277 -3.11 -16.86 -2.74
N ASN A 278 -4.13 -17.18 -3.56
CA ASN A 278 -5.36 -17.78 -3.04
C ASN A 278 -5.13 -19.15 -2.41
N ARG A 279 -4.35 -20.01 -3.07
CA ARG A 279 -4.01 -21.34 -2.53
C ARG A 279 -3.31 -21.21 -1.19
N ALA A 280 -2.28 -20.37 -1.11
CA ALA A 280 -1.55 -20.15 0.13
C ALA A 280 -2.46 -19.58 1.25
N CYS A 281 -3.40 -18.69 0.91
CA CYS A 281 -4.34 -18.18 1.88
C CYS A 281 -5.33 -19.26 2.39
N ALA A 282 -5.74 -20.21 1.53
CA ALA A 282 -6.64 -21.31 1.85
C ALA A 282 -5.95 -22.38 2.72
N GLU A 283 -4.71 -22.74 2.41
CA GLU A 283 -3.90 -23.68 3.22
C GLU A 283 -3.71 -23.16 4.65
N ASN A 284 -3.37 -21.87 4.78
CA ASN A 284 -3.27 -21.18 6.08
C ASN A 284 -4.61 -21.14 6.85
N ALA A 285 -5.75 -21.36 6.20
CA ALA A 285 -7.05 -21.46 6.85
C ALA A 285 -7.35 -22.89 7.33
N SER A 286 -6.92 -23.92 6.59
CA SER A 286 -7.10 -25.32 6.98
C SER A 286 -6.23 -25.73 8.16
N GLU A 287 -5.00 -25.24 8.26
CA GLU A 287 -4.08 -25.56 9.37
C GLU A 287 -4.50 -24.97 10.73
N ARG A 288 -5.49 -24.07 10.73
CA ARG A 288 -6.02 -23.43 11.95
C ARG A 288 -7.33 -24.02 12.45
N LYS A 289 -7.87 -25.06 11.79
CA LYS A 289 -8.97 -25.84 12.36
C LYS A 289 -8.37 -26.90 13.30
N PRO A 290 -8.68 -26.86 14.61
CA PRO A 290 -8.26 -27.91 15.54
C PRO A 290 -8.88 -29.27 15.19
#